data_AF-A0A9X4KIV3-F1
#
_entry.id   AF-A0A9X4KIV3-F1
#
_cell.length_a   1.000
_cell.length_b   1.000
_cell.length_c   1.000
_cell.angle_alpha   90.00
_cell.angle_beta   90.00
_cell.angle_gamma   90.00
#
_symmetry.space_group_name_H-M   'P 1'
#
loop_
_entity.id
_entity.type
_entity.pdbx_description
1 polymer ?
#
loop_
_entity_poly.entity_id
_entity_poly.type
_entity_poly.pdbx_seq_one_letter_code
_entity_poly.pdbx_strand_id
1 'polypeptide(L)'
;MNATSKYATILRTAIRSARGEIGGAAEVHEKLSAINGRGLVALFSATPGSYTYATKGKPTRPVWHSERVSVAWDASGRAIIEAEFPSSSAAIVLFGAQ
;
A
#
# COMPACT_ATOMS: atom_id res chain seq x y z
N MET A 1 14.08 -35.46 30.31
CA MET A 1 14.08 -35.87 28.89
C MET A 1 13.15 -34.93 28.12
N ASN A 2 13.75 -34.19 27.19
CA ASN A 2 13.26 -33.37 26.08
C ASN A 2 11.75 -33.16 25.84
N ALA A 3 11.39 -31.89 25.65
CA ALA A 3 10.74 -31.43 24.41
C ALA A 3 11.06 -29.94 24.17
N THR A 4 12.19 -29.72 23.49
CA THR A 4 12.66 -28.42 23.01
C THR A 4 11.93 -28.07 21.71
N SER A 5 11.37 -26.86 21.66
CA SER A 5 11.24 -25.96 20.50
C SER A 5 10.47 -26.44 19.26
N LYS A 6 9.57 -25.58 18.77
CA LYS A 6 9.50 -25.11 17.35
C LYS A 6 8.12 -24.51 17.03
N TYR A 7 7.81 -23.36 17.62
CA TYR A 7 6.92 -22.42 16.93
C TYR A 7 7.76 -21.23 16.51
N ALA A 8 8.50 -21.49 15.43
CA ALA A 8 9.33 -20.52 14.75
C ALA A 8 8.47 -19.34 14.31
N THR A 9 8.81 -18.18 14.85
CA THR A 9 8.51 -16.85 14.33
C THR A 9 8.50 -16.87 12.80
N ILE A 10 7.31 -16.78 12.20
CA ILE A 10 7.17 -16.64 10.76
C ILE A 10 7.54 -15.20 10.41
N LEU A 11 8.82 -14.96 10.14
CA LEU A 11 9.27 -13.80 9.38
C LEU A 11 8.65 -13.90 7.99
N ARG A 12 7.44 -13.36 7.83
CA ARG A 12 6.88 -13.09 6.51
C ARG A 12 7.68 -11.95 5.90
N THR A 13 8.82 -12.30 5.31
CA THR A 13 9.43 -11.51 4.24
C THR A 13 8.29 -11.20 3.26
N ALA A 14 7.86 -9.95 3.21
CA ALA A 14 6.87 -9.48 2.26
C ALA A 14 7.49 -9.58 0.86
N ILE A 15 7.32 -10.75 0.24
CA ILE A 15 7.59 -10.93 -1.19
C ILE A 15 6.60 -10.03 -1.90
N ARG A 16 7.07 -9.08 -2.72
CA ARG A 16 6.21 -8.40 -3.71
C ARG A 16 5.62 -9.47 -4.63
N SER A 17 4.42 -9.96 -4.31
CA SER A 17 3.62 -10.74 -5.24
C SER A 17 2.71 -9.77 -5.98
N ALA A 18 3.14 -9.36 -7.16
CA ALA A 18 2.20 -8.89 -8.18
C ALA A 18 1.90 -10.10 -9.08
N ARG A 19 0.90 -10.90 -8.72
CA ARG A 19 0.28 -11.84 -9.67
C ARG A 19 -0.83 -11.05 -10.36
N GLY A 20 -0.53 -10.50 -11.53
CA GLY A 20 -1.52 -9.85 -12.38
C GLY A 20 -1.26 -10.26 -13.83
N GLU A 21 -2.34 -10.49 -14.58
CA GLU A 21 -2.28 -10.65 -16.02
C GLU A 21 -1.60 -9.42 -16.65
N ILE A 22 -0.94 -9.60 -17.80
CA ILE A 22 -0.35 -8.47 -18.55
C ILE A 22 -1.50 -7.53 -18.92
N GLY A 23 -1.47 -6.30 -18.41
CA GLY A 23 -2.56 -5.31 -18.55
C GLY A 23 -3.52 -5.20 -17.36
N GLY A 24 -3.41 -6.07 -16.35
CA GLY A 24 -4.25 -6.06 -15.13
C GLY A 24 -3.64 -5.32 -13.94
N ALA A 25 -2.49 -4.65 -14.11
CA ALA A 25 -1.85 -3.90 -13.03
C ALA A 25 -2.47 -2.50 -12.90
N ALA A 26 -2.77 -2.09 -11.66
CA ALA A 26 -3.23 -0.74 -11.39
C ALA A 26 -2.17 0.31 -11.79
N GLU A 27 -2.60 1.40 -12.39
CA GLU A 27 -1.78 2.58 -12.65
C GLU A 27 -1.63 3.38 -11.36
N VAL A 28 -0.40 3.82 -11.04
CA VAL A 28 -0.11 4.51 -9.77
C VAL A 28 0.60 5.84 -10.01
N HIS A 29 0.02 6.90 -9.44
CA HIS A 29 0.59 8.25 -9.41
C HIS A 29 0.93 8.64 -7.99
N GLU A 30 2.21 8.84 -7.70
CA GLU A 30 2.70 9.30 -6.39
C GLU A 30 3.31 10.69 -6.52
N LYS A 31 2.81 11.64 -5.72
CA LYS A 31 3.36 12.99 -5.63
C LYS A 31 3.49 13.39 -4.17
N LEU A 32 4.65 13.06 -3.60
CA LEU A 32 5.02 13.42 -2.22
C LEU A 32 6.11 14.48 -2.23
N SER A 33 5.99 15.46 -1.33
CA SER A 33 7.04 16.42 -1.03
C SER A 33 8.22 15.70 -0.36
N ALA A 34 9.41 15.82 -0.94
CA ALA A 34 10.63 15.28 -0.35
C ALA A 34 11.02 15.98 0.97
N ILE A 35 10.52 17.20 1.20
CA ILE A 35 10.87 18.01 2.37
C ILE A 35 10.05 17.60 3.60
N ASN A 36 8.74 17.40 3.42
CA ASN A 36 7.81 17.25 4.53
C ASN A 36 6.85 16.06 4.40
N GLY A 37 6.96 15.26 3.34
CA GLY A 37 6.14 14.06 3.13
C GLY A 37 4.66 14.35 2.84
N ARG A 38 4.22 15.60 2.72
CA ARG A 38 2.84 15.94 2.33
C ARG A 38 2.64 15.65 0.85
N GLY A 39 1.44 15.23 0.47
CA GLY A 39 1.13 14.97 -0.92
C GLY A 39 0.05 13.93 -1.10
N LEU A 40 0.08 13.22 -2.22
CA LEU A 40 -0.93 12.23 -2.57
C LEU A 40 -0.35 10.98 -3.22
N VAL A 41 -1.12 9.90 -3.15
CA VAL A 41 -1.00 8.72 -4.01
C VAL A 41 -2.38 8.42 -4.59
N ALA A 42 -2.44 8.21 -5.90
CA ALA A 42 -3.65 7.80 -6.61
C ALA A 42 -3.38 6.48 -7.34
N LEU A 43 -4.30 5.52 -7.17
CA LEU A 43 -4.28 4.25 -7.87
C LEU A 43 -5.54 4.17 -8.75
N PHE A 44 -5.38 3.75 -10.00
CA PHE A 44 -6.47 3.54 -10.94
C PHE A 44 -6.41 2.10 -11.44
N SER A 45 -7.56 1.43 -11.47
CA SER A 45 -7.67 0.12 -12.10
C SER A 45 -8.96 0.05 -12.92
N ALA A 46 -8.84 -0.49 -14.13
CA ALA A 46 -9.99 -0.87 -14.96
C ALA A 46 -10.48 -2.30 -14.66
N THR A 47 -9.65 -3.10 -13.98
CA THR A 47 -9.93 -4.51 -13.65
C THR A 47 -10.26 -4.63 -12.18
N PRO A 48 -11.34 -5.33 -11.81
CA PRO A 48 -11.65 -5.59 -10.42
C PRO A 48 -10.54 -6.39 -9.72
N GLY A 49 -10.26 -6.06 -8.46
CA GLY A 49 -9.27 -6.77 -7.68
C GLY A 49 -8.71 -5.97 -6.52
N SER A 50 -7.83 -6.61 -5.76
CA SER A 50 -7.09 -6.00 -4.66
C SER A 50 -5.66 -5.72 -5.08
N TYR A 51 -5.20 -4.50 -4.80
CA TYR A 51 -3.88 -4.02 -5.17
C TYR A 51 -3.15 -3.48 -3.95
N THR A 52 -1.86 -3.81 -3.85
CA THR A 52 -0.99 -3.29 -2.79
C THR A 52 0.11 -2.45 -3.40
N TYR A 53 0.29 -1.24 -2.89
CA TYR A 53 1.35 -0.33 -3.28
C TYR A 53 2.13 0.17 -2.07
N ALA A 54 3.46 0.15 -2.16
CA ALA A 54 4.33 0.76 -1.16
C ALA A 54 4.87 2.07 -1.72
N THR A 55 4.70 3.17 -0.99
CA THR A 55 5.20 4.48 -1.42
C THR A 55 6.71 4.46 -1.65
N LYS A 56 7.19 5.28 -2.58
CA LYS A 56 8.63 5.46 -2.79
C LYS A 56 9.20 6.36 -1.70
N GLY A 57 8.49 7.44 -1.37
CA GLY A 57 8.82 8.36 -0.29
C GLY A 57 8.31 7.91 1.09
N LYS A 58 8.63 8.72 2.11
CA LYS A 58 8.10 8.61 3.47
C LYS A 58 7.02 9.68 3.65
N PRO A 59 5.74 9.36 3.41
CA PRO A 59 4.69 10.33 3.55
C PRO A 59 4.47 10.71 5.02
N THR A 60 3.96 11.92 5.25
CA THR A 60 3.61 12.39 6.59
C THR A 60 2.24 11.90 7.04
N ARG A 61 1.96 12.06 8.33
CA ARG A 61 0.64 11.89 8.95
C ARG A 61 0.06 13.28 9.27
N PRO A 62 -1.26 13.48 9.37
CA PRO A 62 -2.35 12.50 9.25
C PRO A 62 -2.65 12.08 7.81
N VAL A 63 -3.50 11.07 7.64
CA VAL A 63 -3.90 10.53 6.34
C VAL A 63 -5.41 10.59 6.17
N TRP A 64 -5.86 10.95 4.98
CA TRP A 64 -7.22 10.72 4.51
C TRP A 64 -7.16 9.78 3.31
N HIS A 65 -8.16 8.93 3.14
CA HIS A 65 -8.27 8.08 1.96
C HIS A 65 -9.72 7.86 1.56
N SER A 66 -9.94 7.50 0.29
CA SER A 66 -11.24 7.08 -0.21
C SER A 66 -11.71 5.76 0.43
N GLU A 67 -12.95 5.38 0.16
CA GLU A 67 -13.48 4.07 0.58
C GLU A 67 -12.66 2.91 0.01
N ARG A 68 -12.74 1.75 0.67
CA ARG A 68 -12.08 0.49 0.26
C ARG A 68 -10.56 0.62 0.10
N VAL A 69 -9.99 1.57 0.84
CA VAL A 69 -8.55 1.76 0.96
C VAL A 69 -8.17 1.60 2.43
N SER A 70 -7.05 0.92 2.68
CA SER A 70 -6.39 0.91 3.98
C SER A 70 -4.94 1.37 3.83
N VAL A 71 -4.42 1.99 4.88
CA VAL A 71 -3.04 2.48 4.91
C VAL A 71 -2.35 1.95 6.17
N ALA A 72 -1.31 1.16 5.96
CA ALA A 72 -0.37 0.73 6.99
C ALA A 72 1.00 1.37 6.75
N TRP A 73 1.94 1.19 7.69
CA TRP A 73 3.30 1.70 7.58
C TRP A 73 4.30 0.56 7.75
N ASP A 74 5.31 0.54 6.89
CA ASP A 74 6.43 -0.39 7.06
C ASP A 74 7.47 0.15 8.06
N ALA A 75 8.43 -0.70 8.42
CA ALA A 75 9.51 -0.35 9.36
C ALA A 75 10.40 0.80 8.87
N SER A 76 10.38 1.12 7.57
CA SER A 76 11.14 2.23 6.99
C SER A 76 10.35 3.54 6.99
N GLY A 77 9.09 3.53 7.43
CA GLY A 77 8.19 4.68 7.45
C GLY A 77 7.51 4.96 6.12
N ARG A 78 7.51 4.01 5.18
CA ARG A 78 6.74 4.13 3.93
C ARG A 78 5.31 3.67 4.16
N ALA A 79 4.37 4.26 3.43
CA ALA A 79 2.98 3.81 3.48
C ALA A 79 2.81 2.57 2.61
N ILE A 80 2.15 1.55 3.16
CA ILE A 80 1.62 0.39 2.45
C ILE A 80 0.14 0.63 2.26
N ILE A 81 -0.26 0.86 1.01
CA ILE A 81 -1.62 1.16 0.61
C ILE A 81 -2.21 -0.13 0.04
N GLU A 82 -3.31 -0.59 0.62
CA GLU A 82 -4.12 -1.67 0.05
C GLU A 82 -5.43 -1.07 -0.43
N ALA A 83 -5.78 -1.31 -1.69
CA ALA A 83 -6.98 -0.80 -2.33
C ALA A 83 -7.75 -1.92 -3.03
N GLU A 84 -9.06 -1.96 -2.80
CA GLU A 84 -9.98 -2.88 -3.47
C GLU A 84 -10.83 -2.12 -4.50
N PHE A 85 -10.77 -2.58 -5.74
CA PHE A 85 -11.53 -2.06 -6.87
C PHE A 85 -12.63 -3.09 -7.21
N PRO A 86 -13.90 -2.86 -6.84
CA PRO A 86 -14.98 -3.76 -7.23
C PRO A 86 -15.33 -3.63 -8.73
N SER A 87 -14.97 -2.49 -9.32
CA SER A 87 -15.15 -2.13 -10.73
C SER A 87 -14.07 -1.13 -11.13
N SER A 88 -14.08 -0.71 -12.40
CA SER A 88 -13.27 0.43 -12.85
C SER A 88 -13.48 1.65 -11.95
N SER A 89 -12.44 2.07 -11.25
CA SER A 89 -12.52 3.14 -10.25
C SER A 89 -11.12 3.67 -9.87
N ALA A 90 -11.10 4.64 -8.95
CA ALA A 90 -9.90 5.27 -8.43
C ALA A 90 -9.86 5.17 -6.90
N ALA A 91 -8.67 4.89 -6.36
CA ALA A 91 -8.36 4.98 -4.95
C ALA A 91 -7.42 6.15 -4.71
N ILE A 92 -7.77 7.05 -3.78
CA ILE A 92 -7.00 8.27 -3.50
C ILE A 92 -6.59 8.25 -2.03
N VAL A 93 -5.31 8.54 -1.78
CA VAL A 93 -4.74 8.72 -0.44
C VAL A 93 -4.06 10.09 -0.36
N LEU A 94 -4.49 10.92 0.58
CA LEU A 94 -3.94 12.24 0.87
C LEU A 94 -3.15 12.20 2.18
N PHE A 95 -1.91 12.68 2.13
CA PHE A 95 -1.00 12.73 3.28
C PHE A 95 -0.79 14.17 3.73
N GLY A 96 -1.07 14.44 5.01
CA GLY A 96 -1.04 15.78 5.60
C GLY A 96 -2.22 16.66 5.20
N ALA A 97 -3.36 16.07 4.84
CA ALA A 97 -4.64 16.76 4.69
C ALA A 97 -5.41 16.66 6.01
N GLN A 98 -5.91 17.81 6.48
CA GLN A 98 -6.82 17.96 7.63
C GLN A 98 -7.95 18.90 7.21
#